data_AF-A0A0U5H9V6-F1
#
_entry.id   AF-A0A0U5H9V6-F1
#
_cell.length_a   1.000
_cell.length_b   1.000
_cell.length_c   1.000
_cell.angle_alpha   90.00
_cell.angle_beta   90.00
_cell.angle_gamma   90.00
#
_symmetry.space_group_name_H-M   'P 1'
#
loop_
_entity.id
_entity.type
_entity.pdbx_description
1 polymer ?
#
loop_
_entity_poly.entity_id
_entity_poly.type
_entity_poly.pdbx_seq_one_letter_code
_entity_poly.pdbx_strand_id
1 'polypeptide(L)'
;MSENVITLSGPYKGIETSIEACASEFRETSPQLHEACSDHTESVVSKISSDDTVVPGSELADDAELTAFQQFIEKQHTEYWFADLNGRGSDLDLEWSSFKTAIRLHAEHTYLNAFNAYMTASETFSRIEQSRQETKSLLEDTKSRLQQGRLEPESEEQESIQSLFADLKELVSETTEDLEAAKTAVVRAHAYYTIADCYRDEYDLDPAQFSYVSLGDDADWFLEDLRHRRSRSETRVRWIRKDYSKLANTLQDE
;
A
#
# COMPACT_ATOMS: atom_id res chain seq x y z
N MET A 1 22.67 -13.42 -14.06
CA MET A 1 21.44 -12.88 -13.46
C MET A 1 21.80 -12.53 -12.04
N SER A 2 21.81 -11.24 -11.68
CA SER A 2 22.12 -10.83 -10.31
C SER A 2 20.97 -11.28 -9.40
N GLU A 3 21.31 -11.80 -8.22
CA GLU A 3 20.34 -12.38 -7.27
C GLU A 3 19.40 -11.34 -6.62
N ASN A 4 19.52 -10.05 -6.99
CA ASN A 4 18.87 -8.92 -6.32
C ASN A 4 17.91 -8.12 -7.21
N VAL A 5 17.56 -8.59 -8.42
CA VAL A 5 16.57 -7.88 -9.26
C VAL A 5 15.17 -8.29 -8.84
N ILE A 6 14.39 -7.33 -8.38
CA ILE A 6 12.98 -7.50 -8.05
C ILE A 6 12.15 -7.47 -9.35
N THR A 7 11.52 -8.60 -9.67
CA THR A 7 10.60 -8.75 -10.80
C THR A 7 9.15 -8.63 -10.34
N LEU A 8 8.33 -7.93 -11.11
CA LEU A 8 6.88 -7.79 -10.88
C LEU A 8 6.05 -9.08 -10.98
N SER A 9 6.64 -10.19 -11.44
CA SER A 9 5.96 -11.46 -11.67
C SER A 9 6.32 -12.56 -10.66
N GLY A 10 7.08 -12.25 -9.59
CA GLY A 10 7.61 -13.24 -8.65
C GLY A 10 7.46 -12.87 -7.17
N PRO A 11 7.74 -13.79 -6.23
CA PRO A 11 7.77 -13.47 -4.81
C PRO A 11 8.88 -12.44 -4.55
N TYR A 12 8.51 -11.26 -4.02
CA TYR A 12 9.38 -10.11 -3.72
C TYR A 12 10.33 -10.35 -2.52
N LYS A 13 10.96 -11.52 -2.44
CA LYS A 13 11.97 -11.82 -1.41
C LYS A 13 13.19 -10.93 -1.63
N GLY A 14 13.66 -10.28 -0.57
CA GLY A 14 14.84 -9.40 -0.64
C GLY A 14 14.54 -7.97 -1.07
N ILE A 15 13.27 -7.54 -1.05
CA ILE A 15 12.89 -6.16 -1.39
C ILE A 15 13.56 -5.13 -0.46
N GLU A 16 13.59 -5.38 0.86
CA GLU A 16 14.26 -4.51 1.84
C GLU A 16 15.76 -4.39 1.55
N THR A 17 16.41 -5.51 1.24
CA THR A 17 17.84 -5.53 0.85
C THR A 17 18.07 -4.76 -0.44
N SER A 18 17.14 -4.83 -1.39
CA SER A 18 17.23 -4.10 -2.66
C SER A 18 17.02 -2.60 -2.48
N ILE A 19 16.07 -2.21 -1.62
CA ILE A 19 15.85 -0.80 -1.22
C ILE A 19 17.11 -0.24 -0.58
N GLU A 20 17.67 -0.95 0.41
CA GLU A 20 18.87 -0.50 1.12
C GLU A 20 20.07 -0.40 0.17
N ALA A 21 20.29 -1.40 -0.70
CA ALA A 21 21.36 -1.38 -1.67
C ALA A 21 21.22 -0.24 -2.69
N CYS A 22 20.02 -0.03 -3.24
CA CYS A 22 19.74 1.04 -4.19
C CYS A 22 19.90 2.43 -3.54
N ALA A 23 19.38 2.61 -2.32
CA ALA A 23 19.54 3.85 -1.57
C ALA A 23 21.02 4.12 -1.23
N SER A 24 21.79 3.09 -0.90
CA SER A 24 23.24 3.21 -0.66
C SER A 24 23.96 3.65 -1.93
N GLU A 25 23.72 2.99 -3.07
CA GLU A 25 24.35 3.35 -4.35
C GLU A 25 23.96 4.78 -4.78
N PHE A 26 22.70 5.17 -4.60
CA PHE A 26 22.25 6.53 -4.90
C PHE A 26 22.97 7.57 -4.03
N ARG A 27 23.05 7.32 -2.72
CA ARG A 27 23.74 8.21 -1.77
C ARG A 27 25.23 8.31 -2.06
N GLU A 28 25.88 7.22 -2.46
CA GLU A 28 27.29 7.22 -2.88
C GLU A 28 27.49 7.98 -4.18
N THR A 29 26.56 7.87 -5.13
CA THR A 29 26.61 8.57 -6.43
C THR A 29 26.42 10.08 -6.26
N SER A 30 25.45 10.51 -5.45
CA SER A 30 25.22 11.92 -5.15
C SER A 30 24.42 12.10 -3.85
N PRO A 31 25.07 12.41 -2.72
CA PRO A 31 24.40 12.61 -1.44
C PRO A 31 23.35 13.74 -1.48
N GLN A 32 23.68 14.86 -2.14
CA GLN A 32 22.80 16.04 -2.19
C GLN A 32 21.57 15.80 -3.06
N LEU A 33 21.71 15.11 -4.20
CA LEU A 33 20.55 14.73 -5.01
C LEU A 33 19.72 13.65 -4.31
N HIS A 34 20.37 12.73 -3.59
CA HIS A 34 19.66 11.75 -2.75
C HIS A 34 18.76 12.43 -1.73
N GLU A 35 19.29 13.38 -0.95
CA GLU A 35 18.51 14.12 0.03
C GLU A 35 17.37 14.90 -0.65
N ALA A 36 17.67 15.70 -1.68
CA ALA A 36 16.66 16.52 -2.34
C ALA A 36 15.52 15.70 -2.94
N CYS A 37 15.84 14.63 -3.67
CA CYS A 37 14.83 13.77 -4.30
C CYS A 37 14.02 12.97 -3.26
N SER A 38 14.68 12.48 -2.21
CA SER A 38 14.00 11.75 -1.12
C SER A 38 13.05 12.68 -0.36
N ASP A 39 13.50 13.87 0.02
CA ASP A 39 12.69 14.86 0.73
C ASP A 39 11.48 15.30 -0.10
N HIS A 40 11.68 15.54 -1.41
CA HIS A 40 10.57 15.89 -2.30
C HIS A 40 9.56 14.75 -2.42
N THR A 41 10.03 13.53 -2.70
CA THR A 41 9.18 12.34 -2.85
C THR A 41 8.38 12.09 -1.58
N GLU A 42 9.03 12.08 -0.42
CA GLU A 42 8.36 11.85 0.86
C GLU A 42 7.42 13.00 1.23
N SER A 43 7.73 14.23 0.86
CA SER A 43 6.81 15.37 1.04
C SER A 43 5.52 15.18 0.21
N VAL A 44 5.65 14.77 -1.06
CA VAL A 44 4.50 14.49 -1.94
C VAL A 44 3.68 13.31 -1.41
N VAL A 45 4.34 12.20 -1.05
CA VAL A 45 3.67 11.00 -0.53
C VAL A 45 2.99 11.26 0.81
N SER A 46 3.64 12.03 1.70
CA SER A 46 3.06 12.44 2.98
C SER A 46 1.81 13.30 2.80
N LYS A 47 1.85 14.28 1.88
CA LYS A 47 0.68 15.09 1.52
C LYS A 47 -0.47 14.24 1.00
N ILE A 48 -0.17 13.24 0.17
CA ILE A 48 -1.15 12.30 -0.37
C ILE A 48 -1.75 11.40 0.72
N SER A 49 -0.95 11.00 1.69
CA SER A 49 -1.35 10.11 2.78
C SER A 49 -1.98 10.86 3.97
N SER A 50 -2.13 12.19 3.90
CA SER A 50 -2.69 13.00 5.00
C SER A 50 -4.20 13.11 4.91
N ASP A 51 -4.89 12.87 6.04
CA ASP A 51 -6.36 12.97 6.13
C ASP A 51 -6.87 14.42 5.95
N ASP A 52 -6.00 15.41 6.17
CA ASP A 52 -6.34 16.84 6.11
C ASP A 52 -6.32 17.42 4.69
N THR A 53 -5.88 16.66 3.68
CA THR A 53 -5.76 17.14 2.30
C THR A 53 -6.68 16.37 1.36
N VAL A 54 -7.59 17.08 0.70
CA VAL A 54 -8.40 16.48 -0.39
C VAL A 54 -7.52 16.33 -1.63
N VAL A 55 -7.05 15.11 -1.88
CA VAL A 55 -6.32 14.75 -3.10
C VAL A 55 -7.29 14.19 -4.15
N PRO A 56 -7.36 14.79 -5.35
CA PRO A 56 -8.23 14.28 -6.42
C PRO A 56 -7.90 12.83 -6.77
N GLY A 57 -8.92 11.97 -6.82
CA GLY A 57 -8.77 10.58 -7.23
C GLY A 57 -8.04 9.67 -6.23
N SER A 58 -7.77 10.12 -5.00
CA SER A 58 -7.12 9.29 -3.97
C SER A 58 -7.96 8.09 -3.55
N GLU A 59 -9.25 8.08 -3.86
CA GLU A 59 -10.12 6.92 -3.69
C GLU A 59 -9.80 5.79 -4.68
N LEU A 60 -9.17 6.07 -5.83
CA LEU A 60 -8.73 5.08 -6.82
C LEU A 60 -9.83 4.06 -7.20
N ALA A 61 -11.10 4.47 -7.15
CA ALA A 61 -12.25 3.59 -7.33
C ALA A 61 -12.42 3.17 -8.79
N ASP A 62 -12.14 4.07 -9.73
CA ASP A 62 -12.26 3.86 -11.17
C ASP A 62 -11.08 4.49 -11.93
N ASP A 63 -11.07 4.33 -13.25
CA ASP A 63 -9.97 4.80 -14.09
C ASP A 63 -9.96 6.33 -14.22
N ALA A 64 -11.11 6.99 -14.04
CA ALA A 64 -11.19 8.44 -14.05
C ALA A 64 -10.54 9.03 -12.79
N GLU A 65 -10.76 8.39 -11.64
CA GLU A 65 -10.05 8.72 -10.39
C GLU A 65 -8.56 8.43 -10.48
N LEU A 66 -8.17 7.27 -11.02
CA LEU A 66 -6.74 6.97 -11.26
C LEU A 66 -6.09 8.06 -12.12
N THR A 67 -6.74 8.45 -13.22
CA THR A 67 -6.25 9.52 -14.11
C THR A 67 -6.12 10.86 -13.35
N ALA A 68 -7.12 11.24 -12.56
CA ALA A 68 -7.09 12.47 -11.79
C ALA A 68 -5.96 12.48 -10.74
N PHE A 69 -5.73 11.32 -10.12
CA PHE A 69 -4.65 11.10 -9.16
C PHE A 69 -3.27 11.21 -9.80
N GLN A 70 -3.07 10.57 -10.95
CA GLN A 70 -1.82 10.66 -11.71
C GLN A 70 -1.51 12.10 -12.13
N GLN A 71 -2.51 12.80 -12.69
CA GLN A 71 -2.37 14.22 -13.06
C GLN A 71 -2.05 15.12 -11.86
N PHE A 72 -2.55 14.80 -10.66
CA PHE A 72 -2.21 15.54 -9.45
C PHE A 72 -0.72 15.40 -9.09
N ILE A 73 -0.18 14.18 -9.19
CA ILE A 73 1.23 13.87 -8.91
C ILE A 73 2.14 14.50 -9.96
N GLU A 74 1.81 14.34 -11.24
CA GLU A 74 2.51 14.97 -12.36
C GLU A 74 2.60 16.49 -12.17
N LYS A 75 1.52 17.12 -11.68
CA LYS A 75 1.52 18.55 -11.36
C LYS A 75 2.51 18.94 -10.27
N GLN A 76 2.80 18.05 -9.31
CA GLN A 76 3.83 18.30 -8.29
C GLN A 76 5.24 18.24 -8.90
N HIS A 77 5.40 17.51 -10.00
CA HIS A 77 6.65 17.32 -10.74
C HIS A 77 6.68 18.17 -12.02
N THR A 78 5.86 19.22 -12.10
CA THR A 78 5.87 20.15 -13.24
C THR A 78 7.25 20.78 -13.44
N GLU A 79 7.39 21.55 -14.52
CA GLU A 79 8.62 22.25 -14.92
C GLU A 79 9.39 22.90 -13.77
N TYR A 80 8.74 23.34 -12.69
CA TYR A 80 9.40 23.92 -11.52
C TYR A 80 10.29 22.93 -10.76
N TRP A 81 9.83 21.71 -10.50
CA TRP A 81 10.63 20.73 -9.75
C TRP A 81 11.79 20.22 -10.59
N PHE A 82 11.54 19.79 -11.82
CA PHE A 82 12.60 19.31 -12.70
C PHE A 82 13.59 20.41 -13.08
N ALA A 83 13.16 21.67 -13.22
CA ALA A 83 14.08 22.79 -13.38
C ALA A 83 14.97 23.01 -12.14
N ASP A 84 14.41 22.94 -10.93
CA ASP A 84 15.19 23.02 -9.68
C ASP A 84 16.20 21.88 -9.60
N LEU A 85 15.78 20.65 -9.92
CA LEU A 85 16.62 19.47 -9.89
C LEU A 85 17.78 19.55 -10.92
N ASN A 86 17.49 20.04 -12.12
CA ASN A 86 18.51 20.31 -13.14
C ASN A 86 19.48 21.41 -12.67
N GLY A 87 18.97 22.44 -12.01
CA GLY A 87 19.79 23.49 -11.36
C GLY A 87 20.73 22.92 -10.32
N ARG A 88 20.24 22.05 -9.43
CA ARG A 88 21.05 21.35 -8.42
C ARG A 88 22.13 20.48 -9.07
N GLY A 89 21.79 19.75 -10.13
CA GLY A 89 22.76 18.97 -10.90
C GLY A 89 23.90 19.85 -11.45
N SER A 90 23.56 21.03 -11.97
CA SER A 90 24.51 22.01 -12.45
C SER A 90 25.37 22.61 -11.33
N ASP A 91 24.78 22.96 -10.19
CA ASP A 91 25.48 23.56 -9.04
C ASP A 91 26.48 22.58 -8.39
N LEU A 92 26.26 21.27 -8.57
CA LEU A 92 27.15 20.21 -8.12
C LEU A 92 28.25 19.85 -9.15
N ASP A 93 28.33 20.59 -10.27
CA ASP A 93 29.26 20.32 -11.39
C ASP A 93 29.16 18.87 -11.91
N LEU A 94 27.97 18.26 -11.87
CA LEU A 94 27.79 16.89 -12.35
C LEU A 94 27.76 16.85 -13.87
N GLU A 95 28.55 15.95 -14.46
CA GLU A 95 28.37 15.58 -15.86
C GLU A 95 26.97 14.96 -16.07
N TRP A 96 26.40 15.18 -17.26
CA TRP A 96 25.05 14.70 -17.59
C TRP A 96 24.86 13.20 -17.36
N SER A 97 25.87 12.38 -17.65
CA SER A 97 25.88 10.94 -17.42
C SER A 97 25.77 10.58 -15.93
N SER A 98 26.53 11.27 -15.07
CA SER A 98 26.51 11.07 -13.62
C SER A 98 25.19 11.52 -13.03
N PHE A 99 24.67 12.68 -13.47
CA PHE A 99 23.35 13.15 -13.09
C PHE A 99 22.26 12.16 -13.50
N LYS A 100 22.23 11.73 -14.76
CA LYS A 100 21.24 10.76 -15.26
C LYS A 100 21.32 9.41 -14.53
N THR A 101 22.52 8.98 -14.12
CA THR A 101 22.71 7.79 -13.27
C THR A 101 22.08 7.97 -11.90
N ALA A 102 22.29 9.12 -11.25
CA ALA A 102 21.68 9.43 -9.96
C ALA A 102 20.15 9.48 -10.04
N ILE A 103 19.60 10.10 -11.09
CA ILE A 103 18.15 10.14 -11.31
C ILE A 103 17.58 8.74 -11.60
N ARG A 104 18.30 7.92 -12.38
CA ARG A 104 17.92 6.52 -12.59
C ARG A 104 17.82 5.76 -11.27
N LEU A 105 18.84 5.85 -10.42
CA LEU A 105 18.84 5.21 -9.11
C LEU A 105 17.68 5.71 -8.23
N HIS A 106 17.35 7.00 -8.30
CA HIS A 106 16.17 7.54 -7.61
C HIS A 106 14.86 6.95 -8.13
N ALA A 107 14.68 6.87 -9.45
CA ALA A 107 13.49 6.27 -10.05
C ALA A 107 13.35 4.80 -9.66
N GLU A 108 14.44 4.03 -9.72
CA GLU A 108 14.49 2.63 -9.27
C GLU A 108 14.12 2.49 -7.79
N HIS A 109 14.72 3.30 -6.92
CA HIS A 109 14.41 3.32 -5.49
C HIS A 109 12.92 3.63 -5.25
N THR A 110 12.35 4.53 -6.03
CA THR A 110 10.93 4.91 -5.94
C THR A 110 10.02 3.77 -6.38
N TYR A 111 10.35 3.04 -7.47
CA TYR A 111 9.63 1.82 -7.83
C TYR A 111 9.73 0.73 -6.74
N LEU A 112 10.90 0.55 -6.12
CA LEU A 112 11.05 -0.40 -5.01
C LEU A 112 10.13 -0.04 -3.82
N ASN A 113 9.99 1.25 -3.51
CA ASN A 113 9.04 1.70 -2.48
C ASN A 113 7.58 1.42 -2.87
N ALA A 114 7.23 1.57 -4.15
CA ALA A 114 5.91 1.18 -4.65
C ALA A 114 5.64 -0.32 -4.43
N PHE A 115 6.63 -1.17 -4.73
CA PHE A 115 6.52 -2.62 -4.51
C PHE A 115 6.43 -2.99 -3.04
N ASN A 116 7.15 -2.28 -2.17
CA ASN A 116 7.08 -2.51 -0.73
C ASN A 116 5.70 -2.13 -0.17
N ALA A 117 5.12 -1.02 -0.64
CA ALA A 117 3.77 -0.62 -0.32
C ALA A 117 2.72 -1.64 -0.82
N TYR A 118 2.91 -2.20 -2.02
CA TYR A 118 2.07 -3.29 -2.50
C TYR A 118 2.15 -4.55 -1.64
N MET A 119 3.36 -4.94 -1.22
CA MET A 119 3.55 -6.10 -0.35
C MET A 119 2.81 -5.91 0.97
N THR A 120 2.95 -4.73 1.55
CA THR A 120 2.20 -4.32 2.75
C THR A 120 0.68 -4.41 2.54
N ALA A 121 0.17 -3.86 1.42
CA ALA A 121 -1.26 -3.94 1.09
C ALA A 121 -1.71 -5.40 0.91
N SER A 122 -0.89 -6.21 0.24
CA SER A 122 -1.18 -7.61 -0.06
C SER A 122 -1.24 -8.49 1.18
N GLU A 123 -0.31 -8.31 2.10
CA GLU A 123 -0.32 -9.00 3.40
C GLU A 123 -1.54 -8.60 4.21
N THR A 124 -1.86 -7.31 4.24
CA THR A 124 -3.04 -6.79 4.96
C THR A 124 -4.34 -7.32 4.37
N PHE A 125 -4.48 -7.38 3.05
CA PHE A 125 -5.63 -8.03 2.41
C PHE A 125 -5.74 -9.52 2.73
N SER A 126 -4.62 -10.20 2.94
CA SER A 126 -4.60 -11.61 3.34
C SER A 126 -5.08 -11.78 4.77
N ARG A 127 -4.67 -10.88 5.69
CA ARG A 127 -5.21 -10.83 7.07
C ARG A 127 -6.72 -10.61 7.08
N ILE A 128 -7.23 -9.64 6.31
CA ILE A 128 -8.69 -9.40 6.21
C ILE A 128 -9.45 -10.65 5.73
N GLU A 129 -8.89 -11.41 4.79
CA GLU A 129 -9.53 -12.67 4.35
C GLU A 129 -9.49 -13.75 5.43
N GLN A 130 -8.40 -13.84 6.20
CA GLN A 130 -8.31 -14.72 7.36
C GLN A 130 -9.31 -14.33 8.45
N SER A 131 -9.38 -13.05 8.82
CA SER A 131 -10.34 -12.54 9.82
C SER A 131 -11.78 -12.81 9.41
N ARG A 132 -12.09 -12.85 8.10
CA ARG A 132 -13.40 -13.27 7.61
C ARG A 132 -13.71 -14.74 7.92
N GLN A 133 -12.72 -15.62 7.76
CA GLN A 133 -12.87 -17.05 8.07
C GLN A 133 -13.03 -17.25 9.58
N GLU A 134 -12.22 -16.57 10.38
CA GLU A 134 -12.30 -16.58 11.84
C GLU A 134 -13.65 -16.03 12.34
N THR A 135 -14.13 -14.91 11.77
CA THR A 135 -15.45 -14.36 12.07
C THR A 135 -16.55 -15.41 11.82
N LYS A 136 -16.50 -16.13 10.70
CA LYS A 136 -17.49 -17.18 10.41
C LYS A 136 -17.46 -18.30 11.46
N SER A 137 -16.27 -18.77 11.82
CA SER A 137 -16.11 -19.80 12.85
C SER A 137 -16.66 -19.34 14.19
N LEU A 138 -16.27 -18.15 14.64
CA LEU A 138 -16.74 -17.58 15.90
C LEU A 138 -18.27 -17.39 15.90
N LEU A 139 -18.85 -16.89 14.80
CA LEU A 139 -20.30 -16.75 14.67
C LEU A 139 -21.04 -18.10 14.73
N GLU A 140 -20.49 -19.15 14.14
CA GLU A 140 -21.06 -20.51 14.19
C GLU A 140 -20.98 -21.09 15.61
N ASP A 141 -19.84 -20.93 16.29
CA ASP A 141 -19.64 -21.36 17.67
C ASP A 141 -20.58 -20.62 18.63
N THR A 142 -20.69 -19.29 18.50
CA THR A 142 -21.63 -18.50 19.31
C THR A 142 -23.07 -18.93 19.09
N LYS A 143 -23.48 -19.18 17.84
CA LYS A 143 -24.85 -19.67 17.54
C LYS A 143 -25.10 -21.05 18.12
N SER A 144 -24.14 -21.97 18.00
CA SER A 144 -24.26 -23.32 18.56
C SER A 144 -24.44 -23.28 20.07
N ARG A 145 -23.64 -22.46 20.77
CA ARG A 145 -23.74 -22.29 22.23
C ARG A 145 -25.03 -21.61 22.65
N LEU A 146 -25.51 -20.60 21.91
CA LEU A 146 -26.82 -20.00 22.17
C LEU A 146 -27.98 -20.99 22.00
N GLN A 147 -27.88 -21.92 21.05
CA GLN A 147 -28.87 -22.98 20.89
C GLN A 147 -28.82 -24.02 22.01
N GLN A 148 -27.62 -24.33 22.54
CA GLN A 148 -27.39 -25.29 23.62
C GLN A 148 -27.74 -24.72 25.01
N GLY A 149 -27.30 -23.50 25.31
CA GLY A 149 -27.55 -22.79 26.59
C GLY A 149 -29.00 -22.37 26.81
N ARG A 150 -29.89 -22.53 25.82
CA ARG A 150 -31.35 -22.51 26.04
C ARG A 150 -31.85 -23.67 26.91
N LEU A 151 -31.01 -24.65 27.23
CA LEU A 151 -31.38 -25.84 27.99
C LEU A 151 -31.03 -25.78 29.49
N GLU A 152 -30.03 -25.02 29.96
CA GLU A 152 -29.76 -24.88 31.41
C GLU A 152 -29.23 -23.48 31.81
N PRO A 153 -29.78 -22.82 32.86
CA PRO A 153 -29.60 -21.37 33.06
C PRO A 153 -28.39 -20.94 33.92
N GLU A 154 -27.54 -21.82 34.44
CA GLU A 154 -26.56 -21.41 35.48
C GLU A 154 -25.09 -21.84 35.21
N SER A 155 -24.27 -20.81 34.94
CA SER A 155 -22.95 -20.52 35.55
C SER A 155 -21.59 -20.95 34.96
N GLU A 156 -21.46 -21.43 33.72
CA GLU A 156 -20.15 -21.40 33.00
C GLU A 156 -20.30 -21.02 31.51
N GLU A 157 -21.44 -21.33 30.90
CA GLU A 157 -21.69 -21.07 29.48
C GLU A 157 -21.92 -19.59 29.14
N GLN A 158 -22.51 -18.79 30.04
CA GLN A 158 -22.74 -17.36 29.81
C GLN A 158 -21.45 -16.54 29.77
N GLU A 159 -20.50 -16.79 30.68
CA GLU A 159 -19.17 -16.15 30.64
C GLU A 159 -18.43 -16.51 29.35
N SER A 160 -18.61 -17.74 28.87
CA SER A 160 -18.02 -18.20 27.62
C SER A 160 -18.64 -17.56 26.37
N ILE A 161 -19.95 -17.30 26.35
CA ILE A 161 -20.61 -16.55 25.27
C ILE A 161 -20.14 -15.09 25.27
N GLN A 162 -20.07 -14.43 26.43
CA GLN A 162 -19.57 -13.06 26.54
C GLN A 162 -18.13 -12.92 26.04
N SER A 163 -17.27 -13.91 26.35
CA SER A 163 -15.91 -13.98 25.79
C SER A 163 -15.93 -14.03 24.26
N LEU A 164 -16.73 -14.90 23.63
CA LEU A 164 -16.81 -14.99 22.17
C LEU A 164 -17.30 -13.68 21.52
N PHE A 165 -18.19 -12.94 22.20
CA PHE A 165 -18.61 -11.61 21.74
C PHE A 165 -17.52 -10.56 21.85
N ALA A 166 -16.71 -10.61 22.91
CA ALA A 166 -15.55 -9.75 23.04
C ALA A 166 -14.55 -10.03 21.92
N ASP A 167 -14.23 -11.30 21.67
CA ASP A 167 -13.34 -11.75 20.60
C ASP A 167 -13.85 -11.29 19.22
N LEU A 168 -15.15 -11.45 18.94
CA LEU A 168 -15.77 -10.97 17.71
C LEU A 168 -15.70 -9.45 17.55
N LYS A 169 -15.88 -8.70 18.64
CA LYS A 169 -15.81 -7.23 18.63
C LYS A 169 -14.39 -6.75 18.35
N GLU A 170 -13.41 -7.37 18.99
CA GLU A 170 -11.97 -7.12 18.77
C GLU A 170 -11.62 -7.41 17.31
N LEU A 171 -11.99 -8.59 16.80
CA LEU A 171 -11.74 -8.97 15.41
C LEU A 171 -12.36 -7.99 14.39
N VAL A 172 -13.57 -7.48 14.65
CA VAL A 172 -14.20 -6.45 13.81
C VAL A 172 -13.41 -5.13 13.83
N SER A 173 -12.87 -4.76 14.99
CA SER A 173 -12.02 -3.56 15.15
C SER A 173 -10.70 -3.71 14.40
N GLU A 174 -9.99 -4.81 14.63
CA GLU A 174 -8.72 -5.12 13.96
C GLU A 174 -8.89 -5.19 12.44
N THR A 175 -9.93 -5.88 11.96
CA THR A 175 -10.23 -5.96 10.51
C THR A 175 -10.55 -4.59 9.91
N THR A 176 -11.12 -3.68 10.70
CA THR A 176 -11.39 -2.31 10.28
C THR A 176 -10.10 -1.51 10.16
N GLU A 177 -9.20 -1.63 11.14
CA GLU A 177 -7.89 -0.99 11.12
C GLU A 177 -7.03 -1.52 9.97
N ASP A 178 -7.04 -2.83 9.75
CA ASP A 178 -6.40 -3.47 8.59
C ASP A 178 -6.94 -2.93 7.27
N LEU A 179 -8.25 -2.67 7.15
CA LEU A 179 -8.80 -2.08 5.94
C LEU A 179 -8.26 -0.68 5.67
N GLU A 180 -8.18 0.18 6.68
CA GLU A 180 -7.64 1.53 6.54
C GLU A 180 -6.13 1.50 6.25
N ALA A 181 -5.37 0.61 6.92
CA ALA A 181 -3.96 0.39 6.62
C ALA A 181 -3.75 -0.08 5.17
N ALA A 182 -4.58 -1.01 4.69
CA ALA A 182 -4.51 -1.49 3.31
C ALA A 182 -4.83 -0.38 2.29
N LYS A 183 -5.84 0.46 2.54
CA LYS A 183 -6.16 1.61 1.68
C LYS A 183 -4.97 2.57 1.58
N THR A 184 -4.37 2.94 2.70
CA THR A 184 -3.18 3.79 2.75
C THR A 184 -2.02 3.17 1.96
N ALA A 185 -1.78 1.87 2.12
CA ALA A 185 -0.74 1.16 1.39
C ALA A 185 -1.01 1.12 -0.13
N VAL A 186 -2.26 0.95 -0.57
CA VAL A 186 -2.64 1.04 -1.99
C VAL A 186 -2.35 2.42 -2.55
N VAL A 187 -2.79 3.48 -1.85
CA VAL A 187 -2.56 4.86 -2.30
C VAL A 187 -1.06 5.15 -2.41
N ARG A 188 -0.25 4.72 -1.43
CA ARG A 188 1.21 4.85 -1.47
C ARG A 188 1.84 4.09 -2.64
N ALA A 189 1.40 2.87 -2.92
CA ALA A 189 1.91 2.10 -4.05
C ALA A 189 1.68 2.84 -5.38
N HIS A 190 0.47 3.36 -5.60
CA HIS A 190 0.17 4.19 -6.78
C HIS A 190 0.97 5.49 -6.80
N ALA A 191 1.15 6.14 -5.64
CA ALA A 191 1.88 7.39 -5.55
C ALA A 191 3.35 7.22 -5.95
N TYR A 192 4.07 6.29 -5.30
CA TYR A 192 5.46 6.02 -5.62
C TYR A 192 5.63 5.57 -7.08
N TYR A 193 4.75 4.71 -7.58
CA TYR A 193 4.83 4.26 -8.96
C TYR A 193 4.70 5.42 -9.95
N THR A 194 3.70 6.29 -9.75
CA THR A 194 3.49 7.48 -10.61
C THR A 194 4.65 8.47 -10.51
N ILE A 195 5.21 8.67 -9.31
CA ILE A 195 6.39 9.52 -9.12
C ILE A 195 7.57 8.96 -9.92
N ALA A 196 7.82 7.66 -9.83
CA ALA A 196 8.90 7.02 -10.57
C ALA A 196 8.71 7.14 -12.09
N ASP A 197 7.48 7.01 -12.59
CA ASP A 197 7.13 7.26 -14.00
C ASP A 197 7.43 8.71 -14.40
N CYS A 198 7.15 9.71 -13.55
CA CYS A 198 7.47 11.11 -13.84
C CYS A 198 8.97 11.30 -14.11
N TYR A 199 9.85 10.71 -13.30
CA TYR A 199 11.30 10.77 -13.53
C TYR A 199 11.74 9.96 -14.76
N ARG A 200 11.13 8.80 -14.98
CA ARG A 200 11.43 7.96 -16.14
C ARG A 200 11.13 8.70 -17.43
N ASP A 201 9.96 9.30 -17.51
CA ASP A 201 9.47 9.95 -18.72
C ASP A 201 10.19 11.30 -18.97
N GLU A 202 10.45 12.10 -17.93
CA GLU A 202 11.19 13.37 -18.06
C GLU A 202 12.62 13.16 -18.55
N TYR A 203 13.31 12.14 -18.03
CA TYR A 203 14.74 11.93 -18.30
C TYR A 203 15.02 10.83 -19.34
N ASP A 204 13.96 10.30 -19.98
CA ASP A 204 14.03 9.23 -20.98
C ASP A 204 14.90 8.06 -20.46
N LEU A 205 14.49 7.50 -19.32
CA LEU A 205 15.17 6.38 -18.68
C LEU A 205 14.65 5.07 -19.25
N ASP A 206 15.54 4.31 -19.90
CA ASP A 206 15.22 2.98 -20.41
C ASP A 206 15.09 1.98 -19.23
N PRO A 207 13.93 1.34 -19.01
CA PRO A 207 13.74 0.35 -17.94
C PRO A 207 14.73 -0.81 -18.00
N ALA A 208 15.28 -1.14 -19.18
CA ALA A 208 16.30 -2.18 -19.32
C ALA A 208 17.64 -1.81 -18.65
N GLN A 209 17.84 -0.53 -18.29
CA GLN A 209 19.01 -0.04 -17.59
C GLN A 209 18.89 -0.11 -16.06
N PHE A 210 17.74 -0.53 -15.54
CA PHE A 210 17.53 -0.66 -14.10
C PHE A 210 18.27 -1.87 -13.53
N SER A 211 18.97 -1.64 -12.42
CA SER A 211 19.80 -2.62 -11.73
C SER A 211 19.04 -3.42 -10.68
N TYR A 212 18.01 -2.82 -10.08
CA TYR A 212 17.29 -3.38 -8.92
C TYR A 212 15.85 -3.77 -9.22
N VAL A 213 15.26 -3.18 -10.25
CA VAL A 213 13.85 -3.39 -10.63
C VAL A 213 13.78 -3.87 -12.07
N SER A 214 12.93 -4.87 -12.32
CA SER A 214 12.51 -5.22 -13.68
C SER A 214 11.03 -4.86 -13.86
N LEU A 215 10.81 -3.83 -14.68
CA LEU A 215 9.49 -3.44 -15.15
C LEU A 215 9.14 -4.29 -16.38
N GLY A 216 8.39 -5.38 -16.18
CA GLY A 216 7.81 -6.16 -17.28
C GLY A 216 6.52 -5.54 -17.81
N ASP A 217 5.99 -6.10 -18.91
CA ASP A 217 4.74 -5.64 -19.54
C ASP A 217 3.51 -5.67 -18.61
N ASP A 218 3.58 -6.41 -17.50
CA ASP A 218 2.48 -6.60 -16.53
C ASP A 218 2.46 -5.58 -15.37
N ALA A 219 3.26 -4.51 -15.43
CA ALA A 219 3.35 -3.54 -14.34
C ALA A 219 2.02 -2.81 -14.05
N ASP A 220 1.23 -2.55 -15.09
CA ASP A 220 -0.10 -1.95 -14.96
C ASP A 220 -1.09 -2.93 -14.32
N TRP A 221 -0.96 -4.23 -14.61
CA TRP A 221 -1.81 -5.27 -14.01
C TRP A 221 -1.64 -5.35 -12.49
N PHE A 222 -0.43 -5.10 -12.00
CA PHE A 222 -0.11 -5.09 -10.58
C PHE A 222 -0.88 -4.00 -9.81
N LEU A 223 -0.98 -2.78 -10.36
CA LEU A 223 -1.75 -1.69 -9.77
C LEU A 223 -3.25 -1.91 -9.90
N GLU A 224 -3.69 -2.49 -11.02
CA GLU A 224 -5.08 -2.89 -11.24
C GLU A 224 -5.54 -3.95 -10.21
N ASP A 225 -4.71 -4.95 -9.92
CA ASP A 225 -5.01 -5.97 -8.90
C ASP A 225 -5.23 -5.35 -7.52
N LEU A 226 -4.42 -4.37 -7.10
CA LEU A 226 -4.59 -3.68 -5.82
C LEU A 226 -5.97 -3.01 -5.70
N ARG A 227 -6.41 -2.30 -6.75
CA ARG A 227 -7.72 -1.63 -6.76
C ARG A 227 -8.85 -2.66 -6.63
N HIS A 228 -8.77 -3.77 -7.37
CA HIS A 228 -9.74 -4.85 -7.26
C HIS A 228 -9.73 -5.55 -5.89
N ARG A 229 -8.56 -5.76 -5.29
CA ARG A 229 -8.43 -6.37 -3.95
C ARG A 229 -8.96 -5.46 -2.87
N ARG A 230 -8.75 -4.14 -2.97
CA ARG A 230 -9.33 -3.15 -2.07
C ARG A 230 -10.86 -3.22 -2.08
N SER A 231 -11.49 -3.13 -3.26
CA SER A 231 -12.95 -3.17 -3.39
C SER A 231 -13.55 -4.47 -2.81
N ARG A 232 -12.88 -5.61 -3.06
CA ARG A 232 -13.25 -6.91 -2.46
C ARG A 232 -13.14 -6.89 -0.93
N SER A 233 -12.05 -6.35 -0.39
CA SER A 233 -11.81 -6.26 1.05
C SER A 233 -12.79 -5.32 1.77
N GLU A 234 -13.09 -4.15 1.21
CA GLU A 234 -14.13 -3.25 1.73
C GLU A 234 -15.49 -3.96 1.84
N THR A 235 -15.83 -4.72 0.81
CA THR A 235 -17.05 -5.54 0.81
C THR A 235 -17.00 -6.56 1.96
N ARG A 236 -15.88 -7.28 2.13
CA ARG A 236 -15.71 -8.28 3.20
C ARG A 236 -15.84 -7.69 4.60
N VAL A 237 -15.17 -6.56 4.88
CA VAL A 237 -15.28 -5.86 6.18
C VAL A 237 -16.71 -5.41 6.44
N ARG A 238 -17.42 -4.92 5.41
CA ARG A 238 -18.85 -4.58 5.52
C ARG A 238 -19.71 -5.78 5.91
N TRP A 239 -19.44 -6.96 5.35
CA TRP A 239 -20.13 -8.20 5.74
C TRP A 239 -19.82 -8.61 7.19
N ILE A 240 -18.55 -8.58 7.59
CA ILE A 240 -18.12 -8.89 8.96
C ILE A 240 -18.84 -8.00 9.98
N ARG A 241 -18.83 -6.68 9.75
CA ARG A 241 -19.56 -5.70 10.59
C ARG A 241 -21.06 -6.01 10.65
N LYS A 242 -21.68 -6.28 9.50
CA LYS A 242 -23.12 -6.58 9.43
C LYS A 242 -23.48 -7.85 10.19
N ASP A 243 -22.68 -8.89 10.07
CA ASP A 243 -22.94 -10.18 10.72
C ASP A 243 -22.74 -10.08 12.23
N TYR A 244 -21.72 -9.33 12.69
CA TYR A 244 -21.57 -8.95 14.09
C TYR A 244 -22.78 -8.16 14.61
N SER A 245 -23.21 -7.10 13.91
CA SER A 245 -24.35 -6.28 14.35
C SER A 245 -25.66 -7.08 14.46
N LYS A 246 -25.92 -8.00 13.52
CA LYS A 246 -27.09 -8.89 13.61
C LYS A 246 -27.05 -9.76 14.86
N LEU A 247 -25.88 -10.33 15.15
CA LEU A 247 -25.69 -11.19 16.30
C LEU A 247 -25.83 -10.38 17.60
N ALA A 248 -25.24 -9.19 17.68
CA ALA A 248 -25.36 -8.29 18.84
C ALA A 248 -26.81 -7.86 19.11
N ASN A 249 -27.59 -7.55 18.07
CA ASN A 249 -29.02 -7.23 18.24
C ASN A 249 -29.82 -8.43 18.73
N THR A 250 -29.48 -9.65 18.28
CA THR A 250 -30.17 -10.88 18.73
C THR A 250 -30.01 -11.10 20.24
N LEU A 251 -28.86 -10.73 20.82
CA LEU A 251 -28.67 -10.80 22.27
C LEU A 251 -29.36 -9.69 23.07
N GLN A 252 -29.68 -8.55 22.45
CA GLN A 252 -30.34 -7.43 23.14
C GLN A 252 -31.86 -7.60 23.22
N ASP A 253 -32.42 -8.38 22.28
CA ASP A 253 -33.85 -8.71 22.23
C ASP A 253 -34.20 -9.97 23.06
N GLU A 254 -33.20 -10.67 23.61
CA GLU A 254 -33.30 -11.82 24.53
C GLU A 254 -33.14 -11.38 26.01
#